data_AF-A0A1C7MNJ1-F1
#
_entry.id   AF-A0A1C7MNJ1-F1
#
_cell.length_a   1.000
_cell.length_b   1.000
_cell.length_c   1.000
_cell.angle_alpha   90.00
_cell.angle_beta   90.00
_cell.angle_gamma   90.00
#
_symmetry.space_group_name_H-M   'P 1'
#
loop_
_entity.id
_entity.type
_entity.pdbx_description
1 polymer ?
#
loop_
_entity_poly.entity_id
_entity_poly.type
_entity_poly.pdbx_seq_one_letter_code
_entity_poly.pdbx_strand_id
1 'polypeptide(L)'
;MKYGTVDLPPMLSETFGRRLLRYVRDLPFGANAVFLHAIRGSKAETRHHPLHDGDVSTAVDDFFNWVSDREDNLRDWWVDVGMEIQLDGHVLQWRTDAHERIVQQAAGCQTLQEARRLKGSGRYHVDTSAQLTELSGFRLDIKDSRRRKVVYINCYTTDKSATYLHDNGRFAKYTTPEELLLGDYEKAKNWLSSLQRQFNDAIDKVNGHARLEVRTKFDQALNALRHTRELLPAELGADALVAIPRKEWWSFKAIRLYALGAAVRWQREASAPSRSSENAISLTSKRKRDSKGCAAHIEVPAEPEEEDEGEFSVPTTTKPHMPCGMFFIRGVALPPRVDCPRLTNGRSMDNRIIERIFGLGYSQLKLTIHPIGKESRDGLPGPDKRPNNKRPFTRTARVPKAARAWMEFDLEETGAALPPESYDLGDDLDDADHHIPSNAFKTIDELITTIYRQFLSDILQKAPAPKSHRESSYCKLGELGRIVVEDDRHYKNLQLSDIWRCCRIRIAGEDEWKNVFERLFPQKATV
;
A
#
# COMPACT_ATOMS: atom_id res chain seq x y z
N MET A 1 18.26 15.25 9.42
CA MET A 1 17.38 15.87 8.41
C MET A 1 17.26 14.82 7.33
N LYS A 2 16.07 14.26 7.16
CA LYS A 2 15.80 13.41 5.99
C LYS A 2 15.74 14.36 4.82
N TYR A 3 16.44 14.06 3.73
CA TYR A 3 16.09 14.70 2.47
C TYR A 3 14.75 14.08 2.09
N GLY A 4 13.71 14.90 2.16
CA GLY A 4 12.43 14.58 1.55
C GLY A 4 12.61 14.43 0.04
N THR A 5 11.54 14.00 -0.62
CA THR A 5 11.38 14.25 -2.05
C THR A 5 11.70 15.71 -2.34
N VAL A 6 12.59 15.98 -3.29
CA VAL A 6 12.88 17.34 -3.74
C VAL A 6 11.98 17.59 -4.93
N ASP A 7 11.05 18.53 -4.78
CA ASP A 7 10.18 18.92 -5.88
C ASP A 7 10.99 19.69 -6.92
N LEU A 8 10.96 19.19 -8.14
CA LEU A 8 11.62 19.81 -9.28
C LEU A 8 10.55 20.58 -10.06
N PRO A 9 10.80 21.86 -10.40
CA PRO A 9 9.86 22.66 -11.18
C PRO A 9 9.46 21.96 -12.46
N PRO A 10 8.18 22.02 -12.86
CA PRO A 10 7.73 21.39 -14.10
C PRO A 10 8.59 21.79 -15.31
N MET A 11 8.95 23.07 -15.41
CA MET A 11 9.74 23.62 -16.52
C MET A 11 11.18 23.08 -16.60
N LEU A 12 11.72 22.57 -15.49
CA LEU A 12 13.08 22.02 -15.43
C LEU A 12 13.10 20.50 -15.57
N SER A 13 11.94 19.84 -15.49
CA SER A 13 11.81 18.39 -15.46
C SER A 13 12.39 17.71 -16.70
N GLU A 14 12.17 18.31 -17.87
CA GLU A 14 12.72 17.77 -19.12
C GLU A 14 14.23 17.97 -19.23
N THR A 15 14.73 19.18 -18.94
CA THR A 15 16.16 19.50 -18.99
C THR A 15 16.95 18.64 -18.00
N PHE A 16 16.45 18.51 -16.77
CA PHE A 16 17.04 17.65 -15.75
C PHE A 16 17.08 16.19 -16.21
N GLY A 17 15.96 15.67 -16.73
CA GLY A 17 15.88 14.31 -17.26
C GLY A 17 16.90 14.05 -18.37
N ARG A 18 16.97 14.93 -19.38
CA ARG A 18 17.93 14.79 -20.49
C ARG A 18 19.39 14.80 -20.02
N ARG A 19 19.75 15.67 -19.06
CA ARG A 19 21.13 15.72 -18.54
C ARG A 19 21.46 14.54 -17.66
N LEU A 20 20.56 14.14 -16.74
CA LEU A 20 20.75 12.96 -15.92
C LEU A 20 21.03 11.75 -16.83
N LEU A 21 20.20 11.55 -17.86
CA LEU A 21 20.38 10.49 -18.85
C LEU A 21 21.72 10.59 -19.59
N ARG A 22 22.22 11.80 -19.88
CA ARG A 22 23.54 12.00 -20.50
C ARG A 22 24.69 11.59 -19.57
N TYR A 23 24.68 12.03 -18.30
CA TYR A 23 25.74 11.69 -17.34
C TYR A 23 25.75 10.21 -16.98
N VAL A 24 24.57 9.56 -16.96
CA VAL A 24 24.52 8.14 -16.65
C VAL A 24 24.79 7.27 -17.87
N ARG A 25 24.67 7.80 -19.10
CA ARG A 25 24.74 7.03 -20.35
C ARG A 25 25.97 6.14 -20.46
N ASP A 26 27.13 6.68 -20.07
CA ASP A 26 28.43 6.01 -20.18
C ASP A 26 28.72 5.11 -18.97
N LEU A 27 27.87 5.17 -17.94
CA LEU A 27 27.89 4.22 -16.84
C LEU A 27 27.21 2.92 -17.31
N PRO A 28 27.65 1.74 -16.84
CA PRO A 28 27.05 0.45 -17.22
C PRO A 28 25.53 0.38 -17.06
N PHE A 29 24.95 1.31 -16.29
CA PHE A 29 23.54 1.40 -16.02
C PHE A 29 22.72 2.40 -16.83
N GLY A 30 23.34 3.41 -17.43
CA GLY A 30 22.57 4.48 -18.08
C GLY A 30 22.41 4.30 -19.58
N ALA A 31 23.01 3.29 -20.19
CA ALA A 31 22.92 3.02 -21.63
C ALA A 31 21.46 2.93 -22.14
N ASN A 32 20.53 2.47 -21.29
CA ASN A 32 19.09 2.39 -21.59
C ASN A 32 18.21 3.06 -20.53
N ALA A 33 18.76 4.00 -19.75
CA ALA A 33 17.98 4.69 -18.74
C ALA A 33 16.88 5.54 -19.39
N VAL A 34 15.75 5.64 -18.70
CA VAL A 34 14.64 6.54 -19.06
C VAL A 34 14.31 7.42 -17.88
N PHE A 35 13.86 8.64 -18.17
CA PHE A 35 13.39 9.58 -17.17
C PHE A 35 11.87 9.64 -17.24
N LEU A 36 11.19 9.30 -16.14
CA LEU A 36 9.73 9.25 -16.08
C LEU A 36 9.20 10.48 -15.37
N HIS A 37 8.30 11.21 -16.03
CA HIS A 37 7.54 12.30 -15.41
C HIS A 37 6.25 11.73 -14.83
N ALA A 38 6.02 11.95 -13.54
CA ALA A 38 4.77 11.60 -12.88
C ALA A 38 4.04 12.89 -12.51
N ILE A 39 2.99 13.21 -13.27
CA ILE A 39 2.09 14.32 -12.92
C ILE A 39 1.23 13.87 -11.74
N ARG A 40 1.30 14.62 -10.64
CA ARG A 40 0.48 14.42 -9.44
C ARG A 40 -0.61 15.49 -9.40
N GLY A 41 -1.69 15.22 -8.67
CA GLY A 41 -2.80 16.18 -8.51
C GLY A 41 -3.86 16.15 -9.62
N SER A 42 -3.62 15.52 -10.77
CA SER A 42 -4.58 15.44 -11.90
C SER A 42 -5.72 14.44 -11.72
N LYS A 43 -5.85 13.82 -10.54
CA LYS A 43 -6.92 12.84 -10.29
C LYS A 43 -8.27 13.55 -10.22
N ALA A 44 -9.21 13.08 -11.04
CA ALA A 44 -10.55 13.65 -11.15
C ALA A 44 -10.60 15.13 -11.58
N GLU A 45 -9.53 15.59 -12.23
CA GLU A 45 -9.43 16.93 -12.84
C GLU A 45 -10.48 17.13 -13.91
N THR A 46 -10.75 16.09 -14.71
CA THR A 46 -11.84 16.10 -15.69
C THR A 46 -12.94 15.12 -15.28
N ARG A 47 -14.18 15.53 -15.53
CA ARG A 47 -15.40 14.73 -15.36
C ARG A 47 -16.27 14.97 -16.58
N HIS A 48 -16.98 13.94 -17.01
CA HIS A 48 -17.92 14.04 -18.12
C HIS A 48 -19.16 13.24 -17.79
N HIS A 49 -20.28 13.63 -18.38
CA HIS A 49 -21.45 12.77 -18.37
C HIS A 49 -21.33 11.74 -19.51
N PRO A 50 -21.46 10.43 -19.22
CA PRO A 50 -21.23 9.39 -20.23
C PRO A 50 -22.23 9.41 -21.40
N LEU A 51 -23.36 10.11 -21.27
CA LEU A 51 -24.40 10.20 -22.31
C LEU A 51 -24.26 11.46 -23.19
N HIS A 52 -23.21 12.25 -22.98
CA HIS A 52 -23.00 13.50 -23.70
C HIS A 52 -21.64 13.44 -24.41
N ASP A 53 -21.65 13.10 -25.70
CA ASP A 53 -20.42 12.97 -26.51
C ASP A 53 -19.57 14.25 -26.55
N GLY A 54 -20.23 15.42 -26.42
CA GLY A 54 -19.57 16.71 -26.25
C GLY A 54 -18.72 16.75 -24.98
N ASP A 55 -19.31 16.41 -23.83
CA ASP A 55 -18.63 16.38 -22.53
C ASP A 55 -17.44 15.42 -22.53
N VAL A 56 -17.58 14.25 -23.16
CA VAL A 56 -16.49 13.27 -23.28
C VAL A 56 -15.32 13.86 -24.06
N SER A 57 -15.61 14.50 -25.19
CA SER A 57 -14.57 15.06 -26.07
C SER A 57 -13.87 16.23 -25.37
N THR A 58 -14.63 17.13 -24.73
CA THR A 58 -14.09 18.23 -23.91
C THR A 58 -13.24 17.72 -22.76
N ALA A 59 -13.70 16.72 -21.99
CA ALA A 59 -12.94 16.17 -20.86
C ALA A 59 -11.62 15.51 -21.27
N VAL A 60 -11.56 14.90 -22.47
CA VAL A 60 -10.31 14.37 -23.02
C VAL A 60 -9.41 15.52 -23.50
N ASP A 61 -9.94 16.47 -24.24
CA ASP A 61 -9.16 17.61 -24.71
C ASP A 61 -8.57 18.44 -23.56
N ASP A 62 -9.35 18.67 -22.51
CA ASP A 62 -8.92 19.35 -21.29
C ASP A 62 -7.85 18.53 -20.55
N PHE A 63 -8.05 17.22 -20.39
CA PHE A 63 -7.05 16.37 -19.71
C PHE A 63 -5.72 16.29 -20.46
N PHE A 64 -5.72 16.48 -21.79
CA PHE A 64 -4.52 16.43 -22.63
C PHE A 64 -4.09 17.81 -23.15
N ASN A 65 -4.63 18.90 -22.62
CA ASN A 65 -4.29 20.26 -23.07
C ASN A 65 -2.82 20.64 -22.78
N TRP A 66 -2.18 19.96 -21.82
CA TRP A 66 -0.78 20.15 -21.45
C TRP A 66 0.19 19.33 -22.31
N VAL A 67 -0.31 18.41 -23.15
CA VAL A 67 0.53 17.65 -24.09
C VAL A 67 0.73 18.50 -25.34
N SER A 68 1.83 19.26 -25.35
CA SER A 68 2.18 20.23 -26.40
C SER A 68 2.47 19.59 -27.76
N ASP A 69 2.93 18.33 -27.79
CA ASP A 69 3.14 17.55 -29.01
C ASP A 69 2.15 16.38 -29.08
N ARG A 70 0.94 16.65 -29.58
CA ARG A 70 -0.05 15.59 -29.93
C ARG A 70 0.44 14.69 -31.09
N GLU A 71 1.61 14.96 -31.67
CA GLU A 71 2.21 14.21 -32.77
C GLU A 71 2.89 12.90 -32.35
N ASP A 72 3.33 12.78 -31.09
CA ASP A 72 3.96 11.55 -30.59
C ASP A 72 2.91 10.51 -30.17
N ASN A 73 2.52 9.66 -31.13
CA ASN A 73 1.86 8.36 -30.95
C ASN A 73 0.94 8.22 -29.72
N LEU A 74 0.00 9.14 -29.51
CA LEU A 74 -1.01 9.00 -28.44
C LEU A 74 -1.69 7.63 -28.52
N ARG A 75 -1.86 7.09 -29.74
CA ARG A 75 -2.36 5.72 -30.01
C ARG A 75 -1.61 4.61 -29.26
N ASP A 76 -0.33 4.80 -28.96
CA ASP A 76 0.47 3.84 -28.21
C ASP A 76 0.32 3.95 -26.70
N TRP A 77 -0.30 5.03 -26.21
CA TRP A 77 -0.48 5.26 -24.78
C TRP A 77 -1.54 4.32 -24.23
N TRP A 78 -1.28 3.84 -23.02
CA TRP A 78 -2.28 3.16 -22.21
C TRP A 78 -2.92 4.16 -21.28
N VAL A 79 -4.24 4.15 -21.22
CA VAL A 79 -5.01 5.00 -20.32
C VAL A 79 -5.97 4.17 -19.51
N ASP A 80 -6.16 4.58 -18.26
CA ASP A 80 -7.14 4.01 -17.35
C ASP A 80 -8.43 4.81 -17.46
N VAL A 81 -9.46 4.21 -18.06
CA VAL A 81 -10.80 4.78 -18.16
C VAL A 81 -11.59 4.32 -16.95
N GLY A 82 -11.96 5.27 -16.10
CA GLY A 82 -12.72 5.01 -14.87
C GLY A 82 -14.17 5.46 -14.98
N MET A 83 -15.10 4.60 -14.61
CA MET A 83 -16.49 4.94 -14.33
C MET A 83 -16.73 4.90 -12.83
N GLU A 84 -17.32 5.97 -12.30
CA GLU A 84 -17.69 6.07 -10.89
C GLU A 84 -19.21 6.12 -10.75
N ILE A 85 -19.74 5.24 -9.91
CA ILE A 85 -21.16 5.12 -9.60
C ILE A 85 -21.36 5.65 -8.19
N GLN A 86 -22.28 6.60 -8.07
CA GLN A 86 -22.55 7.31 -6.84
C GLN A 86 -24.02 7.15 -6.46
N LEU A 87 -24.29 7.02 -5.16
CA LEU A 87 -25.63 7.07 -4.58
C LEU A 87 -25.53 7.84 -3.27
N ASP A 88 -26.23 8.96 -3.17
CA ASP A 88 -26.15 9.81 -1.99
C ASP A 88 -26.71 9.10 -0.74
N GLY A 89 -26.13 9.39 0.41
CA GLY A 89 -26.46 8.75 1.68
C GLY A 89 -26.08 7.27 1.78
N HIS A 90 -25.38 6.70 0.79
CA HIS A 90 -25.03 5.28 0.73
C HIS A 90 -23.53 5.04 0.55
N VAL A 91 -23.13 3.83 0.88
CA VAL A 91 -21.85 3.22 0.53
C VAL A 91 -22.14 2.05 -0.40
N LEU A 92 -21.72 2.19 -1.65
CA LEU A 92 -21.85 1.16 -2.67
C LEU A 92 -20.73 0.13 -2.53
N GLN A 93 -21.09 -1.15 -2.62
CA GLN A 93 -20.18 -2.28 -2.56
C GLN A 93 -20.42 -3.23 -3.73
N TRP A 94 -19.35 -3.72 -4.34
CA TRP A 94 -19.41 -4.71 -5.42
C TRP A 94 -19.76 -6.09 -4.86
N ARG A 95 -20.68 -6.79 -5.52
CA ARG A 95 -20.99 -8.18 -5.19
C ARG A 95 -19.98 -9.12 -5.83
N THR A 96 -19.39 -10.01 -5.02
CA THR A 96 -18.39 -10.98 -5.47
C THR A 96 -18.91 -11.94 -6.54
N ASP A 97 -20.19 -12.32 -6.46
CA ASP A 97 -20.85 -13.20 -7.43
C ASP A 97 -21.07 -12.53 -8.79
N ALA A 98 -21.13 -11.19 -8.85
CA ALA A 98 -21.30 -10.43 -10.08
C ALA A 98 -20.01 -10.30 -10.91
N HIS A 99 -18.83 -10.60 -10.33
CA HIS A 99 -17.54 -10.36 -10.98
C HIS A 99 -17.41 -11.03 -12.35
N GLU A 100 -18.02 -12.20 -12.55
CA GLU A 100 -17.95 -12.92 -13.84
C GLU A 100 -18.63 -12.15 -14.96
N ARG A 101 -19.79 -11.58 -14.67
CA ARG A 101 -20.56 -10.79 -15.62
C ARG A 101 -19.91 -9.44 -15.87
N ILE A 102 -19.34 -8.82 -14.83
CA ILE A 102 -18.54 -7.60 -15.00
C ILE A 102 -17.33 -7.87 -15.91
N VAL A 103 -16.59 -8.96 -15.66
CA VAL A 103 -15.45 -9.33 -16.52
C VAL A 103 -15.92 -9.65 -17.93
N GLN A 104 -17.02 -10.38 -18.10
CA GLN A 104 -17.56 -10.69 -19.42
C GLN A 104 -17.82 -9.42 -20.21
N GLN A 105 -18.50 -8.46 -19.57
CA GLN A 105 -18.87 -7.20 -20.19
C GLN A 105 -17.64 -6.33 -20.46
N ALA A 106 -16.87 -6.00 -19.43
CA ALA A 106 -15.76 -5.06 -19.52
C ALA A 106 -14.58 -5.59 -20.34
N ALA A 107 -14.35 -6.91 -20.40
CA ALA A 107 -13.32 -7.50 -21.25
C ALA A 107 -13.79 -7.79 -22.68
N GLY A 108 -15.09 -7.59 -22.99
CA GLY A 108 -15.68 -7.94 -24.28
C GLY A 108 -15.68 -9.45 -24.57
N CYS A 109 -15.86 -10.28 -23.54
CA CYS A 109 -15.97 -11.72 -23.72
C CYS A 109 -17.32 -12.11 -24.35
N GLN A 110 -17.30 -13.04 -25.29
CA GLN A 110 -18.52 -13.50 -25.96
C GLN A 110 -19.37 -14.38 -25.05
N THR A 111 -18.76 -15.07 -24.10
CA THR A 111 -19.43 -15.99 -23.19
C THR A 111 -18.95 -15.85 -21.74
N LEU A 112 -19.79 -16.25 -20.78
CA LEU A 112 -19.41 -16.34 -19.37
C LEU A 112 -18.27 -17.36 -19.14
N GLN A 113 -18.19 -18.42 -19.94
CA GLN A 113 -17.12 -19.40 -19.83
C GLN A 113 -15.75 -18.78 -20.14
N GLU A 114 -15.68 -17.87 -21.11
CA GLU A 114 -14.48 -17.12 -21.41
C GLU A 114 -14.07 -16.21 -20.24
N ALA A 115 -15.04 -15.49 -19.65
CA ALA A 115 -14.81 -14.64 -18.48
C ALA A 115 -14.33 -15.46 -17.27
N ARG A 116 -14.91 -16.64 -17.03
CA ARG A 116 -14.46 -17.59 -16.00
C ARG A 116 -13.02 -18.04 -16.24
N ARG A 117 -12.64 -18.33 -17.49
CA ARG A 117 -11.25 -18.69 -17.84
C ARG A 117 -10.29 -17.55 -17.55
N LEU A 118 -10.68 -16.29 -17.83
CA LEU A 118 -9.86 -15.12 -17.48
C LEU A 118 -9.69 -14.99 -15.96
N LYS A 119 -10.77 -15.14 -15.19
CA LYS A 119 -10.68 -15.17 -13.72
C LYS A 119 -9.79 -16.32 -13.20
N GLY A 120 -9.79 -17.47 -13.89
CA GLY A 120 -8.94 -18.61 -13.57
C GLY A 120 -7.44 -18.43 -13.88
N SER A 121 -7.03 -17.34 -14.53
CA SER A 121 -5.67 -17.15 -15.08
C SER A 121 -4.54 -16.93 -14.06
N GLY A 122 -4.83 -16.99 -12.76
CA GLY A 122 -3.88 -16.67 -11.69
C GLY A 122 -3.57 -15.18 -11.53
N ARG A 123 -4.12 -14.31 -12.40
CA ARG A 123 -3.99 -12.84 -12.34
C ARG A 123 -5.25 -12.11 -11.92
N TYR A 124 -6.21 -12.88 -11.44
CA TYR A 124 -7.40 -12.37 -10.81
C TYR A 124 -7.14 -12.26 -9.31
N HIS A 125 -7.36 -11.07 -8.77
CA HIS A 125 -7.16 -10.76 -7.37
C HIS A 125 -8.47 -10.23 -6.80
N VAL A 126 -8.96 -10.86 -5.74
CA VAL A 126 -10.18 -10.41 -5.04
C VAL A 126 -9.77 -9.53 -3.87
N ASP A 127 -10.39 -8.36 -3.77
CA ASP A 127 -10.15 -7.37 -2.73
C ASP A 127 -11.39 -7.27 -1.83
N THR A 128 -11.45 -8.10 -0.79
CA THR A 128 -12.63 -8.18 0.09
C THR A 128 -12.86 -6.91 0.91
N SER A 129 -14.09 -6.40 0.92
CA SER A 129 -14.50 -5.26 1.71
C SER A 129 -14.86 -5.65 3.14
N ALA A 130 -14.19 -5.04 4.13
CA ALA A 130 -14.45 -5.26 5.56
C ALA A 130 -14.54 -6.75 5.99
N GLN A 131 -13.79 -7.62 5.30
CA GLN A 131 -13.79 -9.08 5.46
C GLN A 131 -15.08 -9.81 5.03
N LEU A 132 -16.09 -9.13 4.49
CA LEU A 132 -17.34 -9.70 3.97
C LEU A 132 -17.08 -10.37 2.61
N THR A 133 -17.00 -11.71 2.56
CA THR A 133 -16.60 -12.43 1.33
C THR A 133 -17.51 -12.22 0.13
N GLU A 134 -18.76 -11.86 0.37
CA GLU A 134 -19.76 -11.58 -0.66
C GLU A 134 -19.65 -10.15 -1.21
N LEU A 135 -18.91 -9.27 -0.53
CA LEU A 135 -18.64 -7.90 -0.94
C LEU A 135 -17.16 -7.74 -1.23
N SER A 136 -16.79 -7.61 -2.50
CA SER A 136 -15.39 -7.43 -2.86
C SER A 136 -15.21 -6.65 -4.13
N GLY A 137 -14.15 -5.86 -4.19
CA GLY A 137 -13.60 -5.43 -5.47
C GLY A 137 -12.78 -6.55 -6.10
N PHE A 138 -12.25 -6.31 -7.29
CA PHE A 138 -11.27 -7.19 -7.89
C PHE A 138 -10.32 -6.46 -8.85
N ARG A 139 -9.18 -7.08 -9.11
CA ARG A 139 -8.21 -6.69 -10.14
C ARG A 139 -7.97 -7.87 -11.07
N LEU A 140 -7.84 -7.60 -12.36
CA LEU A 140 -7.60 -8.62 -13.37
C LEU A 140 -6.63 -8.11 -14.43
N ASP A 141 -5.45 -8.74 -14.53
CA ASP A 141 -4.50 -8.50 -15.63
C ASP A 141 -4.75 -9.46 -16.80
N ILE A 142 -5.08 -8.91 -17.97
CA ILE A 142 -5.39 -9.63 -19.20
C ILE A 142 -4.18 -9.56 -20.13
N LYS A 143 -3.48 -10.68 -20.33
CA LYS A 143 -2.25 -10.72 -21.16
C LYS A 143 -2.48 -10.64 -22.66
N ASP A 144 -3.69 -10.98 -23.10
CA ASP A 144 -4.02 -11.13 -24.51
C ASP A 144 -4.49 -9.79 -25.09
N SER A 145 -3.60 -8.80 -25.07
CA SER A 145 -3.82 -7.44 -25.58
C SER A 145 -4.04 -7.40 -27.10
N ARG A 146 -3.63 -8.44 -27.82
CA ARG A 146 -3.81 -8.52 -29.28
C ARG A 146 -5.25 -8.85 -29.66
N ARG A 147 -5.95 -9.67 -28.87
CA ARG A 147 -7.35 -10.03 -29.12
C ARG A 147 -8.34 -9.14 -28.36
N ARG A 148 -7.93 -8.56 -27.24
CA ARG A 148 -8.81 -7.74 -26.39
C ARG A 148 -8.32 -6.31 -26.29
N LYS A 149 -9.28 -5.39 -26.37
CA LYS A 149 -9.10 -3.94 -26.24
C LYS A 149 -8.75 -3.51 -24.81
N VAL A 150 -9.06 -4.37 -23.83
CA VAL A 150 -8.82 -4.14 -22.41
C VAL A 150 -7.74 -5.09 -21.89
N VAL A 151 -6.72 -4.54 -21.23
CA VAL A 151 -5.60 -5.31 -20.65
C VAL A 151 -5.61 -5.36 -19.13
N TYR A 152 -6.44 -4.52 -18.50
CA TYR A 152 -6.56 -4.48 -17.06
C TYR A 152 -7.99 -4.08 -16.68
N ILE A 153 -8.53 -4.70 -15.64
CA ILE A 153 -9.80 -4.33 -15.03
C ILE A 153 -9.58 -4.19 -13.53
N ASN A 154 -10.10 -3.11 -12.94
CA ASN A 154 -10.05 -2.85 -11.52
C ASN A 154 -11.40 -2.34 -11.02
N CYS A 155 -12.12 -3.17 -10.27
CA CYS A 155 -13.31 -2.78 -9.54
C CYS A 155 -12.96 -2.56 -8.07
N TYR A 156 -13.25 -1.38 -7.54
CA TYR A 156 -13.03 -1.07 -6.13
C TYR A 156 -14.05 -0.06 -5.62
N THR A 157 -14.00 0.20 -4.32
CA THR A 157 -14.84 1.20 -3.67
C THR A 157 -13.99 2.34 -3.12
N THR A 158 -14.57 3.54 -3.11
CA THR A 158 -13.88 4.76 -2.63
C THR A 158 -14.00 4.96 -1.13
N ASP A 159 -14.73 4.11 -0.40
CA ASP A 159 -14.85 4.18 1.06
C ASP A 159 -13.49 4.00 1.78
N LYS A 160 -12.46 3.52 1.09
CA LYS A 160 -11.07 3.58 1.59
C LYS A 160 -10.56 5.01 1.82
N SER A 161 -11.14 6.02 1.16
CA SER A 161 -10.75 7.44 1.26
C SER A 161 -10.79 7.95 2.69
N ALA A 162 -11.76 7.51 3.50
CA ALA A 162 -11.90 7.89 4.90
C ALA A 162 -10.69 7.46 5.77
N THR A 163 -9.89 6.52 5.29
CA THR A 163 -8.71 5.98 6.00
C THR A 163 -7.42 6.16 5.22
N TYR A 164 -7.47 6.91 4.12
CA TYR A 164 -6.31 7.17 3.26
C TYR A 164 -5.35 8.10 4.01
N LEU A 165 -4.10 7.67 4.08
CA LEU A 165 -2.98 8.45 4.60
C LEU A 165 -1.77 8.05 3.77
N HIS A 166 -1.10 9.02 3.16
CA HIS A 166 0.15 8.80 2.45
C HIS A 166 1.29 8.81 3.46
N ASP A 167 1.45 7.73 4.24
CA ASP A 167 2.56 7.62 5.20
C ASP A 167 3.41 6.37 4.93
N ASN A 168 4.73 6.56 4.85
CA ASN A 168 5.74 5.49 4.75
C ASN A 168 5.49 4.44 3.64
N GLY A 169 5.00 4.86 2.46
CA GLY A 169 4.72 3.96 1.34
C GLY A 169 3.49 3.07 1.53
N ARG A 170 2.67 3.35 2.55
CA ARG A 170 1.35 2.73 2.74
C ARG A 170 0.28 3.79 2.44
N PHE A 171 -0.78 3.38 1.77
CA PHE A 171 -1.87 4.25 1.33
C PHE A 171 -3.05 4.28 2.30
N ALA A 172 -2.92 3.64 3.46
CA ALA A 172 -3.97 3.59 4.48
C ALA A 172 -3.35 3.35 5.87
N LYS A 173 -4.09 3.73 6.92
CA LYS A 173 -3.73 3.35 8.29
C LYS A 173 -3.59 1.83 8.39
N TYR A 174 -2.45 1.39 8.90
CA TYR A 174 -2.09 -0.02 9.00
C TYR A 174 -1.50 -0.32 10.37
N THR A 175 -1.76 -1.54 10.86
CA THR A 175 -1.07 -2.12 12.01
C THR A 175 -0.96 -3.64 11.84
N THR A 176 -0.06 -4.29 12.57
CA THR A 176 0.08 -5.76 12.59
C THR A 176 -0.55 -6.37 13.85
N PRO A 177 -0.92 -7.67 13.82
CA PRO A 177 -1.27 -8.40 15.04
C PRO A 177 -0.18 -8.34 16.11
N GLU A 178 1.09 -8.37 15.70
CA GLU A 178 2.25 -8.21 16.58
C GLU A 178 2.27 -6.83 17.26
N GLU A 179 2.07 -5.74 16.52
CA GLU A 179 2.01 -4.39 17.09
C GLU A 179 0.83 -4.24 18.07
N LEU A 180 -0.33 -4.79 17.72
CA LEU A 180 -1.54 -4.72 18.56
C LEU A 180 -1.42 -5.56 19.84
N LEU A 181 -0.83 -6.76 19.77
CA LEU A 181 -0.79 -7.69 20.90
C LEU A 181 0.50 -7.62 21.70
N LEU A 182 1.64 -7.46 21.03
CA LEU A 182 2.98 -7.52 21.63
C LEU A 182 3.64 -6.13 21.76
N GLY A 183 3.18 -5.16 20.97
CA GLY A 183 3.72 -3.79 20.98
C GLY A 183 3.31 -2.97 22.21
N ASP A 184 3.60 -1.67 22.14
CA ASP A 184 3.18 -0.69 23.15
C ASP A 184 1.65 -0.57 23.19
N TYR A 185 1.05 -0.84 24.35
CA TYR A 185 -0.41 -0.83 24.49
C TYR A 185 -1.03 0.54 24.26
N GLU A 186 -0.40 1.61 24.75
CA GLU A 186 -0.96 2.95 24.60
C GLU A 186 -0.89 3.39 23.14
N LYS A 187 0.13 2.97 22.38
CA LYS A 187 0.17 3.18 20.92
C LYS A 187 -0.94 2.41 20.21
N ALA A 188 -1.13 1.14 20.55
CA ALA A 188 -2.20 0.32 19.96
C ALA A 188 -3.59 0.91 20.27
N LYS A 189 -3.82 1.32 21.52
CA LYS A 189 -5.05 1.98 21.97
C LYS A 189 -5.29 3.30 21.23
N ASN A 190 -4.27 4.16 21.14
CA ASN A 190 -4.38 5.43 20.43
C ASN A 190 -4.66 5.23 18.94
N TRP A 191 -4.04 4.23 18.31
CA TRP A 191 -4.31 3.85 16.93
C TRP A 191 -5.76 3.41 16.74
N LEU A 192 -6.25 2.49 17.59
CA LEU A 192 -7.63 2.01 17.57
C LEU A 192 -8.65 3.14 17.76
N SER A 193 -8.44 4.01 18.76
CA SER A 193 -9.32 5.15 19.03
C SER A 193 -9.29 6.19 17.91
N SER A 194 -8.12 6.43 17.31
CA SER A 194 -7.97 7.33 16.16
C SER A 194 -8.76 6.83 14.95
N LEU A 195 -8.66 5.54 14.64
CA LEU A 195 -9.41 4.93 13.54
C LEU A 195 -10.92 4.85 13.84
N GLN A 196 -11.31 4.58 15.10
CA GLN A 196 -12.72 4.56 15.50
C GLN A 196 -13.37 5.94 15.36
N ARG A 197 -12.67 7.00 15.75
CA ARG A 197 -13.12 8.38 15.53
C ARG A 197 -13.32 8.67 14.04
N GLN A 198 -12.39 8.27 13.17
CA GLN A 198 -12.57 8.43 11.72
C GLN A 198 -13.81 7.71 11.20
N PHE A 199 -14.07 6.48 11.65
CA PHE A 199 -15.30 5.77 11.28
C PHE A 199 -16.55 6.47 11.80
N ASN A 200 -16.53 6.99 13.03
CA ASN A 200 -17.65 7.75 13.57
C ASN A 200 -17.89 9.05 12.80
N ASP A 201 -16.83 9.79 12.45
CA ASP A 201 -16.94 11.01 11.64
C ASP A 201 -17.49 10.72 10.24
N ALA A 202 -17.19 9.55 9.69
CA ALA A 202 -17.65 9.12 8.37
C ALA A 202 -19.16 8.80 8.31
N ILE A 203 -19.80 8.46 9.44
CA ILE A 203 -21.22 8.09 9.54
C ILE A 203 -22.13 9.11 8.85
N ASP A 204 -21.87 10.40 9.08
CA ASP A 204 -22.72 11.49 8.59
C ASP A 204 -22.11 12.27 7.42
N LYS A 205 -20.88 11.94 7.00
CA LYS A 205 -20.11 12.79 6.08
C LYS A 205 -19.62 12.09 4.82
N VAL A 206 -19.37 10.78 4.86
CA VAL A 206 -18.58 10.11 3.81
C VAL A 206 -19.40 9.03 3.10
N ASN A 207 -19.86 9.33 1.89
CA ASN A 207 -20.41 8.30 1.00
C ASN A 207 -19.29 7.38 0.49
N GLY A 208 -19.66 6.19 0.06
CA GLY A 208 -18.76 5.25 -0.61
C GLY A 208 -19.22 5.01 -2.03
N HIS A 209 -18.36 5.26 -2.99
CA HIS A 209 -18.68 5.12 -4.42
C HIS A 209 -18.07 3.84 -4.97
N ALA A 210 -18.75 3.22 -5.92
CA ALA A 210 -18.23 2.07 -6.64
C ALA A 210 -17.54 2.55 -7.90
N ARG A 211 -16.35 2.03 -8.18
CA ARG A 211 -15.53 2.43 -9.31
C ARG A 211 -15.10 1.22 -10.11
N LEU A 212 -15.31 1.29 -11.42
CA LEU A 212 -14.82 0.34 -12.42
C LEU A 212 -13.79 1.08 -13.28
N GLU A 213 -12.56 0.58 -13.31
CA GLU A 213 -11.51 1.09 -14.18
C GLU A 213 -11.10 0.01 -15.17
N VAL A 214 -10.91 0.41 -16.43
CA VAL A 214 -10.35 -0.44 -17.48
C VAL A 214 -9.13 0.21 -18.10
N ARG A 215 -8.06 -0.55 -18.34
CA ARG A 215 -6.89 -0.07 -19.08
C ARG A 215 -7.01 -0.44 -20.54
N THR A 216 -6.97 0.56 -21.41
CA THR A 216 -7.05 0.39 -22.86
C THR A 216 -6.07 1.32 -23.58
N LYS A 217 -5.89 1.13 -24.88
CA LYS A 217 -5.10 2.05 -25.71
C LYS A 217 -5.87 3.36 -25.89
N PHE A 218 -5.17 4.49 -26.01
CA PHE A 218 -5.80 5.80 -26.09
C PHE A 218 -6.79 5.95 -27.26
N ASP A 219 -6.48 5.37 -28.42
CA ASP A 219 -7.37 5.37 -29.59
C ASP A 219 -8.68 4.60 -29.34
N GLN A 220 -8.69 3.71 -28.36
CA GLN A 220 -9.85 2.97 -27.88
C GLN A 220 -10.50 3.64 -26.66
N ALA A 221 -9.81 4.55 -25.99
CA ALA A 221 -10.29 5.22 -24.79
C ALA A 221 -11.49 6.11 -25.06
N LEU A 222 -11.49 6.85 -26.17
CA LEU A 222 -12.67 7.64 -26.58
C LEU A 222 -13.91 6.76 -26.74
N ASN A 223 -13.74 5.59 -27.36
CA ASN A 223 -14.83 4.62 -27.47
C ASN A 223 -15.21 4.06 -26.08
N ALA A 224 -14.25 3.74 -25.23
CA ALA A 224 -14.52 3.25 -23.87
C ALA A 224 -15.24 4.29 -22.99
N LEU A 225 -14.94 5.58 -23.17
CA LEU A 225 -15.56 6.71 -22.47
C LEU A 225 -16.99 6.97 -22.98
N ARG A 226 -17.18 7.01 -24.31
CA ARG A 226 -18.49 7.20 -24.97
C ARG A 226 -19.43 6.01 -24.75
N HIS A 227 -18.86 4.81 -24.69
CA HIS A 227 -19.59 3.56 -24.53
C HIS A 227 -19.42 2.96 -23.13
N THR A 228 -19.40 3.80 -22.10
CA THR A 228 -19.43 3.35 -20.70
C THR A 228 -20.64 2.45 -20.38
N ARG A 229 -21.77 2.62 -21.10
CA ARG A 229 -22.90 1.66 -21.07
C ARG A 229 -22.52 0.26 -21.57
N GLU A 230 -21.59 0.16 -22.51
CA GLU A 230 -21.03 -1.12 -22.96
C GLU A 230 -20.02 -1.68 -21.97
N LEU A 231 -19.38 -0.85 -21.12
CA LEU A 231 -18.51 -1.35 -20.05
C LEU A 231 -19.31 -1.92 -18.87
N LEU A 232 -20.41 -1.25 -18.51
CA LEU A 232 -21.33 -1.69 -17.47
C LEU A 232 -22.75 -1.18 -17.76
N PRO A 233 -23.62 -2.02 -18.36
CA PRO A 233 -25.03 -1.70 -18.55
C PRO A 233 -25.70 -1.35 -17.22
N ALA A 234 -26.69 -0.47 -17.25
CA ALA A 234 -27.35 0.02 -16.04
C ALA A 234 -27.96 -1.11 -15.21
N GLU A 235 -28.53 -2.11 -15.89
CA GLU A 235 -29.12 -3.31 -15.29
C GLU A 235 -28.05 -4.16 -14.60
N LEU A 236 -26.90 -4.33 -15.24
CA LEU A 236 -25.76 -5.02 -14.64
C LEU A 236 -25.19 -4.23 -13.47
N GLY A 237 -25.09 -2.91 -13.57
CA GLY A 237 -24.65 -2.05 -12.48
C GLY A 237 -25.56 -2.14 -11.26
N ALA A 238 -26.88 -2.11 -11.47
CA ALA A 238 -27.88 -2.25 -10.42
C ALA A 238 -27.80 -3.63 -9.74
N ASP A 239 -27.62 -4.71 -10.51
CA ASP A 239 -27.53 -6.06 -9.97
C ASP A 239 -26.13 -6.42 -9.44
N ALA A 240 -25.08 -5.71 -9.84
CA ALA A 240 -23.71 -5.96 -9.39
C ALA A 240 -23.33 -5.22 -8.10
N LEU A 241 -24.18 -4.29 -7.64
CA LEU A 241 -23.90 -3.44 -6.49
C LEU A 241 -24.88 -3.69 -5.35
N VAL A 242 -24.37 -3.56 -4.12
CA VAL A 242 -25.17 -3.43 -2.91
C VAL A 242 -25.07 -1.99 -2.43
N ALA A 243 -26.21 -1.32 -2.31
CA ALA A 243 -26.33 -0.02 -1.68
C ALA A 243 -26.57 -0.22 -0.18
N ILE A 244 -25.56 0.10 0.64
CA ILE A 244 -25.67 0.04 2.10
C ILE A 244 -25.83 1.47 2.59
N PRO A 245 -26.87 1.82 3.35
CA PRO A 245 -26.98 3.17 3.85
C PRO A 245 -25.75 3.51 4.72
N ARG A 246 -25.25 4.73 4.53
CA ARG A 246 -23.91 5.15 4.96
C ARG A 246 -23.73 4.98 6.46
N LYS A 247 -24.78 5.32 7.22
CA LYS A 247 -24.79 5.24 8.67
C LYS A 247 -24.53 3.82 9.15
N GLU A 248 -25.17 2.83 8.52
CA GLU A 248 -25.05 1.41 8.82
C GLU A 248 -23.66 0.89 8.47
N TRP A 249 -23.12 1.24 7.30
CA TRP A 249 -21.79 0.80 6.88
C TRP A 249 -20.69 1.26 7.84
N TRP A 250 -20.68 2.55 8.19
CA TRP A 250 -19.67 3.11 9.07
C TRP A 250 -19.87 2.70 10.53
N SER A 251 -21.12 2.60 10.99
CA SER A 251 -21.43 2.04 12.32
C SER A 251 -20.95 0.59 12.43
N PHE A 252 -21.19 -0.22 11.39
CA PHE A 252 -20.69 -1.59 11.32
C PHE A 252 -19.16 -1.65 11.46
N LYS A 253 -18.42 -0.83 10.70
CA LYS A 253 -16.95 -0.74 10.82
C LYS A 253 -16.50 -0.28 12.20
N ALA A 254 -17.15 0.73 12.77
CA ALA A 254 -16.85 1.25 14.11
C ALA A 254 -17.09 0.20 15.21
N ILE A 255 -18.22 -0.51 15.17
CA ILE A 255 -18.55 -1.59 16.11
C ILE A 255 -17.53 -2.73 16.01
N ARG A 256 -17.13 -3.13 14.80
CA ARG A 256 -16.11 -4.17 14.62
C ARG A 256 -14.76 -3.75 15.19
N LEU A 257 -14.35 -2.50 14.96
CA LEU A 257 -13.10 -1.97 15.48
C LEU A 257 -13.15 -1.88 17.01
N TYR A 258 -14.28 -1.48 17.57
CA TYR A 258 -14.50 -1.49 19.02
C TYR A 258 -14.40 -2.90 19.59
N ALA A 259 -15.04 -3.89 18.97
CA ALA A 259 -14.96 -5.29 19.39
C ALA A 259 -13.52 -5.82 19.32
N LEU A 260 -12.77 -5.47 18.28
CA LEU A 260 -11.34 -5.78 18.18
C LEU A 260 -10.55 -5.13 19.32
N GLY A 261 -10.79 -3.85 19.62
CA GLY A 261 -10.15 -3.14 20.71
C GLY A 261 -10.46 -3.73 22.08
N ALA A 262 -11.71 -4.16 22.31
CA ALA A 262 -12.11 -4.86 23.52
C ALA A 262 -11.38 -6.20 23.66
N ALA A 263 -11.29 -6.98 22.58
CA ALA A 263 -10.54 -8.25 22.58
C ALA A 263 -9.05 -8.04 22.90
N VAL A 264 -8.40 -7.05 22.27
CA VAL A 264 -7.00 -6.71 22.55
C VAL A 264 -6.80 -6.27 24.00
N ARG A 265 -7.71 -5.43 24.52
CA ARG A 265 -7.68 -4.98 25.92
C ARG A 265 -7.78 -6.17 26.88
N TRP A 266 -8.80 -7.02 26.71
CA TRP A 266 -8.96 -8.18 27.58
C TRP A 266 -7.78 -9.15 27.51
N GLN A 267 -7.19 -9.34 26.32
CA GLN A 267 -5.98 -10.15 26.17
C GLN A 267 -4.78 -9.61 26.98
N ARG A 268 -4.66 -8.27 27.06
CA ARG A 268 -3.57 -7.60 27.78
C ARG A 268 -3.82 -7.45 29.29
N GLU A 269 -5.09 -7.38 29.71
CA GLU A 269 -5.51 -7.30 31.12
C GLU A 269 -5.59 -8.69 31.79
N ALA A 270 -5.79 -9.77 31.02
CA ALA A 270 -5.86 -11.13 31.53
C ALA A 270 -4.57 -11.60 32.20
N SER A 271 -4.68 -12.59 33.11
CA SER A 271 -3.53 -13.24 33.75
C SER A 271 -2.59 -13.91 32.72
N ALA A 272 -1.29 -14.02 33.05
CA ALA A 272 -0.30 -14.62 32.15
C ALA A 272 -0.66 -16.05 31.71
N PRO A 273 -1.13 -16.96 32.59
CA PRO A 273 -1.57 -18.29 32.19
C PRO A 273 -2.75 -18.27 31.21
N SER A 274 -3.72 -17.38 31.41
CA SER A 274 -4.91 -17.33 30.56
C SER A 274 -4.65 -16.76 29.18
N ARG A 275 -3.91 -15.65 29.07
CA ARG A 275 -3.56 -15.04 27.77
C ARG A 275 -2.58 -15.89 26.96
N SER A 276 -1.77 -16.71 27.62
CA SER A 276 -0.81 -17.60 26.97
C SER A 276 -1.41 -18.98 26.65
N SER A 277 -2.70 -19.19 26.94
CA SER A 277 -3.40 -20.42 26.58
C SER A 277 -3.62 -20.52 25.08
N GLU A 278 -3.59 -21.75 24.58
CA GLU A 278 -3.73 -22.05 23.15
C GLU A 278 -5.07 -21.55 22.60
N ASN A 279 -6.13 -21.66 23.39
CA ASN A 279 -7.47 -21.21 23.01
C ASN A 279 -7.60 -19.68 22.95
N ALA A 280 -6.87 -18.94 23.80
CA ALA A 280 -6.85 -17.49 23.76
C ALA A 280 -6.04 -17.00 22.55
N ILE A 281 -4.81 -17.53 22.39
CA ILE A 281 -3.96 -17.24 21.24
C ILE A 281 -4.69 -17.58 19.94
N SER A 282 -5.35 -18.72 19.85
CA SER A 282 -6.07 -19.13 18.64
C SER A 282 -7.23 -18.21 18.27
N LEU A 283 -7.88 -17.57 19.27
CA LEU A 283 -8.95 -16.61 19.03
C LEU A 283 -8.38 -15.28 18.54
N THR A 284 -7.32 -14.77 19.16
CA THR A 284 -6.69 -13.49 18.80
C THR A 284 -5.83 -13.56 17.54
N SER A 285 -5.37 -14.75 17.19
CA SER A 285 -4.51 -15.02 16.03
C SER A 285 -5.31 -15.43 14.78
N LYS A 286 -6.65 -15.42 14.83
CA LYS A 286 -7.42 -16.02 13.74
C LYS A 286 -7.38 -15.17 12.48
N ARG A 287 -6.51 -15.56 11.56
CA ARG A 287 -6.55 -15.10 10.17
C ARG A 287 -7.77 -15.67 9.45
N LYS A 288 -8.30 -14.91 8.50
CA LYS A 288 -9.03 -15.45 7.36
C LYS A 288 -8.08 -16.39 6.60
N ARG A 289 -8.56 -17.58 6.24
CA ARG A 289 -7.81 -18.55 5.43
C ARG A 289 -7.28 -17.81 4.19
N ASP A 290 -5.96 -17.74 4.03
CA ASP A 290 -5.35 -17.28 2.80
C ASP A 290 -5.64 -18.32 1.72
N SER A 291 -6.67 -18.08 0.93
CA SER A 291 -6.79 -18.66 -0.40
C SER A 291 -5.72 -18.01 -1.29
N LYS A 292 -4.49 -18.53 -1.25
CA LYS A 292 -3.52 -18.32 -2.33
C LYS A 292 -2.80 -19.61 -2.68
N GLY A 293 -3.20 -20.16 -3.83
CA GLY A 293 -2.31 -20.85 -4.77
C GLY A 293 -2.27 -22.36 -4.66
N CYS A 294 -3.19 -23.05 -5.33
CA CYS A 294 -2.92 -24.14 -6.29
C CYS A 294 -4.25 -24.80 -6.70
N ALA A 295 -4.36 -25.11 -7.98
CA ALA A 295 -5.46 -25.87 -8.54
C ALA A 295 -5.64 -27.20 -7.80
N ALA A 296 -6.83 -27.43 -7.25
CA ALA A 296 -7.48 -28.74 -7.13
C ALA A 296 -8.93 -28.50 -6.71
N HIS A 297 -9.84 -28.82 -7.64
CA HIS A 297 -11.25 -29.15 -7.49
C HIS A 297 -11.88 -28.98 -6.08
N ILE A 298 -12.85 -28.07 -6.00
CA ILE A 298 -14.05 -28.36 -5.23
C ILE A 298 -15.08 -28.77 -6.29
N GLU A 299 -15.24 -30.08 -6.46
CA GLU A 299 -16.42 -30.63 -7.11
C GLU A 299 -17.64 -30.19 -6.31
N VAL A 300 -18.55 -29.52 -6.99
CA VAL A 300 -19.94 -29.40 -6.55
C VAL A 300 -20.54 -30.78 -6.80
N PRO A 301 -21.12 -31.47 -5.80
CA PRO A 301 -21.92 -32.65 -6.08
C PRO A 301 -23.03 -32.24 -7.03
N ALA A 302 -23.04 -32.83 -8.22
CA ALA A 302 -24.20 -32.84 -9.08
C ALA A 302 -25.26 -33.71 -8.38
N GLU A 303 -26.40 -33.13 -8.05
CA GLU A 303 -27.62 -33.86 -7.73
C GLU A 303 -28.82 -33.14 -8.36
N PRO A 304 -29.86 -33.90 -8.72
CA PRO A 304 -30.27 -34.06 -10.12
C PRO A 304 -31.41 -33.14 -10.53
N GLU A 305 -31.62 -33.10 -11.85
CA GLU A 305 -32.84 -32.62 -12.50
C GLU A 305 -34.07 -33.32 -11.91
N GLU A 306 -35.01 -32.55 -11.35
CA GLU A 306 -36.43 -32.86 -11.41
C GLU A 306 -37.21 -31.59 -11.75
N GLU A 307 -37.98 -31.69 -12.83
CA GLU A 307 -39.07 -30.81 -13.21
C GLU A 307 -40.18 -30.92 -12.16
N ASP A 308 -40.72 -29.80 -11.66
CA ASP A 308 -42.18 -29.67 -11.60
C ASP A 308 -42.64 -28.22 -11.39
N GLU A 309 -43.80 -27.96 -11.97
CA GLU A 309 -44.52 -26.70 -12.05
C GLU A 309 -45.08 -26.26 -10.67
N GLY A 310 -45.18 -24.94 -10.43
CA GLY A 310 -46.11 -24.45 -9.41
C GLY A 310 -45.73 -23.16 -8.68
N GLU A 311 -46.53 -22.13 -8.98
CA GLU A 311 -46.94 -21.05 -8.08
C GLU A 311 -45.95 -19.96 -7.63
N PHE A 312 -46.37 -18.74 -7.99
CA PHE A 312 -46.03 -17.44 -7.43
C PHE A 312 -45.64 -17.48 -5.93
N SER A 313 -44.41 -17.09 -5.63
CA SER A 313 -44.12 -16.40 -4.38
C SER A 313 -43.33 -15.12 -4.65
N VAL A 314 -43.89 -14.04 -4.11
CA VAL A 314 -43.37 -12.67 -4.12
C VAL A 314 -41.88 -12.66 -3.74
N PRO A 315 -41.00 -11.84 -4.38
CA PRO A 315 -39.64 -11.72 -3.92
C PRO A 315 -39.66 -11.10 -2.51
N THR A 316 -39.53 -11.96 -1.50
CA THR A 316 -39.16 -11.51 -0.18
C THR A 316 -37.73 -11.01 -0.31
N THR A 317 -37.59 -9.70 -0.48
CA THR A 317 -36.34 -8.99 -0.24
C THR A 317 -35.93 -9.27 1.20
N THR A 318 -35.18 -10.34 1.40
CA THR A 318 -34.41 -10.58 2.61
C THR A 318 -33.31 -9.52 2.63
N LYS A 319 -33.64 -8.34 3.16
CA LYS A 319 -32.63 -7.38 3.58
C LYS A 319 -31.81 -8.09 4.65
N PRO A 320 -30.49 -8.30 4.48
CA PRO A 320 -29.66 -8.78 5.57
C PRO A 320 -29.62 -7.69 6.64
N HIS A 321 -30.50 -7.81 7.63
CA HIS A 321 -30.52 -7.01 8.85
C HIS A 321 -29.79 -7.82 9.93
N MET A 322 -28.50 -7.52 10.13
CA MET A 322 -27.69 -8.11 11.21
C MET A 322 -27.30 -7.04 12.23
N PRO A 323 -28.16 -6.74 13.21
CA PRO A 323 -27.91 -5.70 14.20
C PRO A 323 -26.81 -6.07 15.24
N CYS A 324 -26.36 -7.34 15.29
CA CYS A 324 -25.60 -7.87 16.45
C CYS A 324 -24.21 -8.49 16.17
N GLY A 325 -23.58 -8.27 15.00
CA GLY A 325 -22.14 -8.50 14.83
C GLY A 325 -21.67 -9.93 14.48
N MET A 326 -20.41 -10.24 14.80
CA MET A 326 -19.63 -11.39 14.30
C MET A 326 -20.16 -12.75 14.79
N PHE A 327 -20.50 -13.64 13.86
CA PHE A 327 -20.74 -15.05 14.19
C PHE A 327 -19.40 -15.79 14.36
N PHE A 328 -19.14 -16.25 15.57
CA PHE A 328 -18.18 -17.32 15.77
C PHE A 328 -18.93 -18.64 15.58
N ILE A 329 -18.61 -19.38 14.52
CA ILE A 329 -19.10 -20.77 14.32
C ILE A 329 -18.69 -21.69 15.49
N ARG A 330 -17.78 -21.23 16.35
CA ARG A 330 -17.31 -21.94 17.54
C ARG A 330 -17.72 -21.16 18.79
N GLY A 331 -18.02 -21.89 19.87
CA GLY A 331 -18.24 -21.28 21.17
C GLY A 331 -17.04 -20.43 21.60
N VAL A 332 -17.33 -19.21 22.03
CA VAL A 332 -16.35 -18.27 22.59
C VAL A 332 -16.75 -18.01 24.04
N ALA A 333 -15.77 -18.09 24.94
CA ALA A 333 -15.90 -17.61 26.29
C ALA A 333 -15.38 -16.17 26.35
N LEU A 334 -16.17 -15.27 26.92
CA LEU A 334 -15.85 -13.85 27.07
C LEU A 334 -15.93 -13.44 28.55
N PRO A 335 -15.26 -12.34 28.95
CA PRO A 335 -15.45 -11.73 30.26
C PRO A 335 -16.92 -11.37 30.54
N PRO A 336 -17.37 -11.43 31.82
CA PRO A 336 -16.59 -11.80 33.01
C PRO A 336 -16.49 -13.31 33.27
N ARG A 337 -17.11 -14.17 32.45
CA ARG A 337 -17.10 -15.63 32.66
C ARG A 337 -15.68 -16.23 32.61
N VAL A 338 -14.81 -15.59 31.85
CA VAL A 338 -13.38 -15.90 31.76
C VAL A 338 -12.61 -14.59 31.80
N ASP A 339 -11.38 -14.62 32.28
CA ASP A 339 -10.50 -13.45 32.36
C ASP A 339 -9.98 -12.99 30.98
N CYS A 340 -10.03 -13.88 29.96
CA CYS A 340 -9.54 -13.63 28.62
C CYS A 340 -10.45 -14.26 27.55
N PRO A 341 -10.77 -13.56 26.43
CA PRO A 341 -11.45 -14.16 25.29
C PRO A 341 -10.76 -15.42 24.82
N ARG A 342 -11.48 -16.54 24.72
CA ARG A 342 -10.94 -17.83 24.25
C ARG A 342 -11.99 -18.73 23.64
N LEU A 343 -11.57 -19.67 22.82
CA LEU A 343 -12.44 -20.74 22.30
C LEU A 343 -12.85 -21.70 23.44
N THR A 344 -14.10 -22.15 23.49
CA THR A 344 -14.62 -23.00 24.57
C THR A 344 -14.23 -24.48 24.48
N ASN A 345 -13.87 -24.98 23.28
CA ASN A 345 -13.83 -26.43 23.00
C ASN A 345 -12.43 -26.99 22.66
N GLY A 346 -11.35 -26.47 23.26
CA GLY A 346 -9.99 -27.03 23.16
C GLY A 346 -9.37 -27.12 21.75
N ARG A 347 -10.08 -26.68 20.71
CA ARG A 347 -9.56 -26.66 19.34
C ARG A 347 -8.67 -25.45 19.16
N SER A 348 -7.38 -25.71 19.06
CA SER A 348 -6.36 -24.72 18.75
C SER A 348 -6.16 -24.51 17.26
N MET A 349 -5.43 -23.44 16.95
CA MET A 349 -4.89 -23.15 15.65
C MET A 349 -3.64 -23.99 15.40
N ASP A 350 -3.51 -24.53 14.19
CA ASP A 350 -2.29 -25.24 13.79
C ASP A 350 -1.06 -24.32 13.97
N ASN A 351 0.01 -24.86 14.57
CA ASN A 351 1.24 -24.13 14.87
C ASN A 351 1.85 -23.46 13.63
N ARG A 352 1.72 -24.05 12.43
CA ARG A 352 2.20 -23.46 11.17
C ARG A 352 1.49 -22.16 10.84
N ILE A 353 0.22 -22.03 11.21
CA ILE A 353 -0.55 -20.79 11.01
C ILE A 353 -0.06 -19.73 12.01
N ILE A 354 0.22 -20.12 13.25
CA ILE A 354 0.78 -19.23 14.28
C ILE A 354 2.15 -18.68 13.84
N GLU A 355 3.06 -19.57 13.41
CA GLU A 355 4.38 -19.21 12.87
C GLU A 355 4.29 -18.25 11.70
N ARG A 356 3.33 -18.48 10.80
CA ARG A 356 3.14 -17.61 9.64
C ARG A 356 2.62 -16.21 10.02
N ILE A 357 1.80 -16.10 11.07
CA ILE A 357 1.20 -14.82 11.47
C ILE A 357 2.16 -13.98 12.31
N PHE A 358 2.90 -14.61 13.22
CA PHE A 358 3.76 -13.90 14.17
C PHE A 358 5.26 -14.05 13.88
N GLY A 359 5.63 -14.88 12.91
CA GLY A 359 7.04 -15.26 12.71
C GLY A 359 7.59 -16.16 13.82
N LEU A 360 6.75 -16.63 14.75
CA LEU A 360 7.13 -17.35 15.97
C LEU A 360 6.27 -18.60 16.15
N GLY A 361 6.89 -19.70 16.57
CA GLY A 361 6.19 -20.92 16.99
C GLY A 361 5.36 -20.67 18.24
N TYR A 362 4.33 -21.49 18.48
CA TYR A 362 3.45 -21.39 19.65
C TYR A 362 4.24 -21.31 20.96
N SER A 363 5.26 -22.15 21.16
CA SER A 363 6.10 -22.12 22.36
C SER A 363 6.85 -20.79 22.52
N GLN A 364 7.37 -20.21 21.43
CA GLN A 364 8.06 -18.92 21.45
C GLN A 364 7.07 -17.77 21.66
N LEU A 365 5.91 -17.82 21.01
CA LEU A 365 4.84 -16.84 21.17
C LEU A 365 4.29 -16.85 22.60
N LYS A 366 4.12 -18.04 23.20
CA LYS A 366 3.71 -18.22 24.60
C LYS A 366 4.68 -17.52 25.55
N LEU A 367 5.99 -17.75 25.37
CA LEU A 367 7.04 -17.07 26.15
C LEU A 367 7.06 -15.56 25.92
N THR A 368 6.74 -15.11 24.71
CA THR A 368 6.71 -13.69 24.36
C THR A 368 5.49 -12.98 24.96
N ILE A 369 4.31 -13.62 24.98
CA ILE A 369 3.07 -13.06 25.53
C ILE A 369 3.05 -13.10 27.06
N HIS A 370 3.72 -14.09 27.67
CA HIS A 370 3.75 -14.27 29.12
C HIS A 370 4.19 -13.02 29.90
N PRO A 371 5.20 -12.22 29.51
CA PRO A 371 5.61 -11.03 30.25
C PRO A 371 4.85 -9.72 29.92
N ILE A 372 3.89 -9.71 28.98
CA ILE A 372 3.36 -8.45 28.38
C ILE A 372 2.16 -7.85 29.15
N GLY A 373 1.49 -8.59 30.03
CA GLY A 373 0.34 -8.07 30.77
C GLY A 373 0.73 -7.21 31.97
N LYS A 374 -0.25 -6.46 32.49
CA LYS A 374 -0.10 -5.73 33.76
C LYS A 374 -0.06 -6.75 34.90
N GLU A 375 1.13 -7.06 35.41
CA GLU A 375 1.27 -7.70 36.72
C GLU A 375 1.14 -6.62 37.81
N SER A 376 0.48 -6.94 38.92
CA SER A 376 0.48 -6.03 40.08
C SER A 376 1.92 -5.75 40.46
N ARG A 377 2.23 -4.49 40.77
CA ARG A 377 3.59 -4.03 41.12
C ARG A 377 4.07 -4.55 42.47
N ASP A 378 3.21 -5.21 43.23
CA ASP A 378 3.52 -5.79 44.53
C ASP A 378 4.42 -7.02 44.35
N GLY A 379 5.73 -6.80 44.24
CA GLY A 379 6.75 -7.86 44.30
C GLY A 379 7.82 -7.85 43.22
N LEU A 380 7.77 -6.93 42.23
CA LEU A 380 8.84 -6.84 41.23
C LEU A 380 9.88 -5.78 41.61
N PRO A 381 11.19 -6.13 41.68
CA PRO A 381 12.25 -5.15 41.84
C PRO A 381 12.20 -4.14 40.69
N GLY A 382 12.26 -2.85 41.03
CA GLY A 382 12.07 -1.75 40.09
C GLY A 382 12.98 -1.86 38.86
N PRO A 383 12.48 -1.63 37.65
CA PRO A 383 13.29 -1.79 36.46
C PRO A 383 14.36 -0.71 36.41
N ASP A 384 15.61 -1.14 36.49
CA ASP A 384 16.75 -0.32 36.11
C ASP A 384 16.56 0.14 34.66
N LYS A 385 16.79 1.44 34.48
CA LYS A 385 16.61 2.28 33.28
C LYS A 385 16.65 1.49 31.97
N ARG A 386 15.48 1.20 31.38
CA ARG A 386 15.41 0.78 29.97
C ARG A 386 15.90 1.95 29.11
N PRO A 387 16.94 1.78 28.27
CA PRO A 387 17.35 2.81 27.33
C PRO A 387 16.23 3.05 26.31
N ASN A 388 15.88 4.32 26.12
CA ASN A 388 14.87 4.74 25.16
C ASN A 388 15.28 4.31 23.75
N ASN A 389 14.53 3.39 23.16
CA ASN A 389 14.70 2.93 21.78
C ASN A 389 14.12 3.93 20.76
N LYS A 390 14.39 5.23 20.96
CA LYS A 390 14.19 6.23 19.91
C LYS A 390 15.34 6.03 18.93
N ARG A 391 15.05 5.44 17.76
CA ARG A 391 16.03 5.40 16.66
C ARG A 391 16.51 6.83 16.42
N PRO A 392 17.81 7.14 16.55
CA PRO A 392 18.32 8.45 16.17
C PRO A 392 17.94 8.70 14.72
N PHE A 393 17.29 9.84 14.45
CA PHE A 393 17.11 10.31 13.08
C PHE A 393 18.49 10.42 12.42
N THR A 394 18.60 10.05 11.13
CA THR A 394 19.79 10.32 10.32
C THR A 394 20.13 11.81 10.47
N ARG A 395 21.23 12.10 11.16
CA ARG A 395 21.77 13.45 11.25
C ARG A 395 22.27 13.82 9.85
N THR A 396 21.88 14.99 9.38
CA THR A 396 22.35 15.52 8.10
C THR A 396 23.86 15.62 8.14
N ALA A 397 24.52 15.21 7.07
CA ALA A 397 25.85 15.68 6.79
C ALA A 397 25.81 17.20 6.66
N ARG A 398 26.26 17.93 7.70
CA ARG A 398 26.68 19.31 7.50
C ARG A 398 27.95 19.24 6.67
N VAL A 399 27.81 19.35 5.35
CA VAL A 399 28.93 19.47 4.42
C VAL A 399 29.77 20.67 4.88
N PRO A 400 31.02 20.49 5.33
CA PRO A 400 31.87 21.60 5.75
C PRO A 400 31.97 22.64 4.62
N LYS A 401 31.98 23.93 4.96
CA LYS A 401 32.11 25.00 3.96
C LYS A 401 33.33 24.82 3.05
N ALA A 402 34.42 24.23 3.57
CA ALA A 402 35.62 23.93 2.80
C ALA A 402 35.38 22.87 1.71
N ALA A 403 34.56 21.84 1.98
CA ALA A 403 34.19 20.83 0.99
C ALA A 403 33.26 21.39 -0.10
N ARG A 404 32.55 22.50 0.15
CA ARG A 404 31.72 23.17 -0.87
C ARG A 404 32.53 23.81 -2.01
N ALA A 405 33.85 23.90 -1.88
CA ALA A 405 34.70 24.47 -2.94
C ALA A 405 34.80 23.58 -4.18
N TRP A 406 34.49 22.29 -4.07
CA TRP A 406 34.39 21.37 -5.21
C TRP A 406 32.92 21.14 -5.53
N MET A 407 32.41 21.83 -6.57
CA MET A 407 31.12 21.49 -7.17
C MET A 407 31.34 20.31 -8.09
N GLU A 408 30.52 19.28 -7.90
CA GLU A 408 30.62 18.04 -8.68
C GLU A 408 29.69 18.08 -9.91
N PHE A 409 28.81 19.08 -9.93
CA PHE A 409 27.82 19.33 -10.97
C PHE A 409 27.96 20.77 -11.47
N ASP A 410 27.71 20.92 -12.76
CA ASP A 410 27.85 22.12 -13.61
C ASP A 410 26.55 22.39 -14.40
N LEU A 411 25.42 22.21 -13.74
CA LEU A 411 24.07 22.40 -14.28
C LEU A 411 23.75 23.87 -14.56
N GLU A 412 24.39 24.81 -13.86
CA GLU A 412 24.25 26.23 -14.15
C GLU A 412 24.88 26.62 -15.49
N GLU A 413 26.05 26.07 -15.85
CA GLU A 413 26.73 26.38 -17.12
C GLU A 413 25.88 26.01 -18.34
N THR A 414 24.96 25.09 -18.13
CA THR A 414 24.08 24.58 -19.15
C THR A 414 22.70 25.28 -19.12
N GLY A 415 22.53 26.29 -18.26
CA GLY A 415 21.35 27.14 -18.17
C GLY A 415 20.26 26.66 -17.21
N ALA A 416 20.53 25.68 -16.35
CA ALA A 416 19.57 25.31 -15.31
C ALA A 416 19.73 26.24 -14.11
N ALA A 417 18.62 26.67 -13.53
CA ALA A 417 18.58 27.46 -12.30
C ALA A 417 17.63 26.80 -11.32
N LEU A 418 17.77 27.08 -10.03
CA LEU A 418 16.70 26.75 -9.09
C LEU A 418 15.46 27.58 -9.45
N PRO A 419 14.24 27.02 -9.32
CA PRO A 419 13.03 27.82 -9.48
C PRO A 419 12.98 28.98 -8.49
N PRO A 420 12.20 30.03 -8.82
CA PRO A 420 11.66 30.92 -7.80
C PRO A 420 10.89 30.09 -6.75
N GLU A 421 10.98 30.46 -5.47
CA GLU A 421 10.33 29.74 -4.38
C GLU A 421 8.82 29.58 -4.64
N SER A 422 8.38 28.36 -4.98
CA SER A 422 6.95 28.02 -4.97
C SER A 422 6.64 27.42 -3.60
N TYR A 423 6.05 28.23 -2.72
CA TYR A 423 5.50 27.76 -1.45
C TYR A 423 4.27 26.90 -1.74
N ASP A 424 4.41 25.57 -1.72
CA ASP A 424 3.28 24.68 -1.53
C ASP A 424 3.06 24.52 -0.02
N LEU A 425 2.12 25.32 0.52
CA LEU A 425 1.67 25.27 1.92
C LEU A 425 0.64 24.14 2.08
N GLY A 426 1.02 22.91 1.76
CA GLY A 426 0.17 21.76 2.02
C GLY A 426 -0.19 21.70 3.51
N ASP A 427 -1.47 21.91 3.83
CA ASP A 427 -2.06 21.84 5.19
C ASP A 427 -1.98 20.41 5.81
N ASP A 428 -1.33 19.46 5.13
CA ASP A 428 -1.19 18.06 5.52
C ASP A 428 0.19 17.68 6.11
N LEU A 429 1.06 18.67 6.33
CA LEU A 429 2.39 18.46 6.90
C LEU A 429 2.39 18.68 8.42
N ASP A 430 2.57 17.59 9.18
CA ASP A 430 2.76 17.65 10.64
C ASP A 430 3.97 18.56 10.98
N ASP A 431 3.77 19.53 11.88
CA ASP A 431 4.72 20.57 12.35
C ASP A 431 6.12 20.08 12.80
N ALA A 432 6.37 18.77 12.82
CA ALA A 432 7.63 18.15 13.22
C ALA A 432 8.61 17.87 12.07
N ASP A 433 8.19 17.97 10.81
CA ASP A 433 9.09 17.78 9.67
C ASP A 433 9.86 19.07 9.36
N HIS A 434 11.10 19.12 9.81
CA HIS A 434 12.04 20.21 9.54
C HIS A 434 12.36 20.30 8.04
N HIS A 435 11.58 21.08 7.31
CA HIS A 435 11.94 21.52 5.96
C HIS A 435 13.32 22.18 5.96
N ILE A 436 14.13 21.85 4.95
CA ILE A 436 15.28 22.66 4.60
C ILE A 436 14.68 23.98 4.10
N PRO A 437 14.97 25.14 4.73
CA PRO A 437 14.47 26.40 4.21
C PRO A 437 14.98 26.54 2.77
N SER A 438 14.10 26.87 1.82
CA SER A 438 14.39 26.92 0.37
C SER A 438 15.58 27.82 0.04
N ASN A 439 15.92 28.75 0.92
CA ASN A 439 17.10 29.62 0.83
C ASN A 439 18.44 28.96 1.21
N ALA A 440 18.49 27.67 1.54
CA ALA A 440 19.71 27.01 1.98
C ALA A 440 20.73 26.79 0.86
N PHE A 441 20.29 26.80 -0.40
CA PHE A 441 21.11 26.59 -1.59
C PHE A 441 21.00 27.79 -2.51
N LYS A 442 22.15 28.31 -2.96
CA LYS A 442 22.22 29.47 -3.85
C LYS A 442 22.08 29.07 -5.32
N THR A 443 22.48 27.84 -5.64
CA THR A 443 22.58 27.32 -7.00
C THR A 443 22.02 25.91 -7.09
N ILE A 444 21.61 25.50 -8.29
CA ILE A 444 21.16 24.12 -8.54
C ILE A 444 22.31 23.14 -8.34
N ASP A 445 23.54 23.55 -8.64
CA ASP A 445 24.74 22.76 -8.44
C ASP A 445 25.05 22.52 -6.96
N GLU A 446 24.83 23.51 -6.10
CA GLU A 446 24.93 23.35 -4.65
C GLU A 446 23.90 22.35 -4.12
N LEU A 447 22.66 22.41 -4.62
CA LEU A 447 21.59 21.48 -4.23
C LEU A 447 21.94 20.04 -4.63
N ILE A 448 22.26 19.81 -5.90
CA ILE A 448 22.54 18.46 -6.42
C ILE A 448 23.83 17.88 -5.82
N THR A 449 24.90 18.68 -5.70
CA THR A 449 26.12 18.25 -4.99
C THR A 449 25.81 17.84 -3.56
N THR A 450 24.91 18.56 -2.87
CA THR A 450 24.52 18.22 -1.50
C THR A 450 23.74 16.90 -1.44
N ILE A 451 22.80 16.67 -2.37
CA ILE A 451 22.05 15.41 -2.47
C ILE A 451 23.01 14.23 -2.71
N TYR A 452 23.92 14.38 -3.66
CA TYR A 452 24.91 13.35 -4.00
C TYR A 452 25.79 12.99 -2.79
N ARG A 453 26.33 13.99 -2.08
CA ARG A 453 27.14 13.75 -0.88
C ARG A 453 26.36 13.11 0.26
N GLN A 454 25.10 13.49 0.44
CA GLN A 454 24.26 12.80 1.43
C GLN A 454 24.05 11.35 1.04
N PHE A 455 23.79 11.05 -0.23
CA PHE A 455 23.60 9.67 -0.69
C PHE A 455 24.79 8.77 -0.31
N LEU A 456 26.01 9.27 -0.47
CA LEU A 456 27.23 8.58 0.00
C LEU A 456 27.19 8.36 1.53
N SER A 457 26.93 9.40 2.32
CA SER A 457 26.80 9.24 3.78
C SER A 457 25.74 8.20 4.18
N ASP A 458 24.57 8.23 3.53
CA ASP A 458 23.44 7.37 3.85
C ASP A 458 23.77 5.89 3.64
N ILE A 459 24.53 5.55 2.59
CA ILE A 459 25.00 4.18 2.36
C ILE A 459 25.84 3.70 3.56
N LEU A 460 26.80 4.51 4.04
CA LEU A 460 27.64 4.14 5.18
C LEU A 460 26.87 4.10 6.51
N GLN A 461 25.83 4.93 6.67
CA GLN A 461 24.95 4.87 7.84
C GLN A 461 24.07 3.61 7.86
N LYS A 462 23.79 3.01 6.70
CA LYS A 462 23.10 1.71 6.60
C LYS A 462 24.03 0.51 6.76
N ALA A 463 25.31 0.72 7.08
CA ALA A 463 26.24 -0.35 7.40
C ALA A 463 25.67 -1.29 8.49
N PRO A 464 25.61 -2.61 8.23
CA PRO A 464 25.04 -3.55 9.19
C PRO A 464 25.79 -3.51 10.53
N ALA A 465 25.07 -3.88 11.59
CA ALA A 465 25.64 -4.17 12.89
C ALA A 465 25.68 -5.70 13.10
N PRO A 466 26.64 -6.22 13.90
CA PRO A 466 26.63 -7.62 14.31
C PRO A 466 25.30 -7.97 15.00
N LYS A 467 24.85 -9.23 14.88
CA LYS A 467 23.60 -9.71 15.52
C LYS A 467 23.62 -9.56 17.05
N SER A 468 24.80 -9.56 17.64
CA SER A 468 24.99 -9.25 19.05
C SER A 468 24.94 -7.73 19.24
N HIS A 469 23.89 -7.23 19.90
CA HIS A 469 23.75 -5.81 20.26
C HIS A 469 24.91 -5.24 21.11
N ARG A 470 25.86 -6.08 21.54
CA ARG A 470 27.04 -5.68 22.32
C ARG A 470 28.21 -5.22 21.46
N GLU A 471 28.21 -5.50 20.16
CA GLU A 471 29.29 -5.14 19.27
C GLU A 471 28.94 -3.90 18.43
N SER A 472 29.92 -3.03 18.24
CA SER A 472 29.79 -1.86 17.36
C SER A 472 29.63 -2.28 15.89
N SER A 473 29.02 -1.41 15.08
CA SER A 473 28.82 -1.60 13.63
C SER A 473 30.08 -2.07 12.88
N TYR A 474 29.88 -2.82 11.79
CA TYR A 474 30.98 -3.31 10.96
C TYR A 474 31.78 -2.18 10.29
N CYS A 475 31.20 -0.98 10.15
CA CYS A 475 31.94 0.20 9.71
C CYS A 475 32.74 0.80 10.88
N LYS A 476 34.06 0.91 10.71
CA LYS A 476 35.01 1.51 11.67
C LYS A 476 34.77 3.00 11.88
N LEU A 477 34.24 3.68 10.87
CA LEU A 477 33.91 5.10 10.97
C LEU A 477 32.88 5.28 12.09
N GLY A 478 33.21 6.16 13.04
CA GLY A 478 32.24 6.65 14.02
C GLY A 478 31.14 7.44 13.34
N GLU A 479 30.12 7.83 14.10
CA GLU A 479 28.97 8.59 13.57
C GLU A 479 29.41 9.83 12.78
N LEU A 480 30.35 10.62 13.33
CA LEU A 480 30.92 11.77 12.64
C LEU A 480 31.66 11.40 11.34
N GLY A 481 32.45 10.32 11.34
CA GLY A 481 33.17 9.86 10.15
C GLY A 481 32.24 9.40 9.02
N ARG A 482 31.06 8.88 9.36
CA ARG A 482 30.03 8.50 8.36
C ARG A 482 29.26 9.70 7.81
N ILE A 483 29.17 10.76 8.60
CA ILE A 483 28.50 12.01 8.25
C ILE A 483 29.41 12.87 7.36
N VAL A 484 30.73 12.84 7.59
CA VAL A 484 31.73 13.65 6.86
C VAL A 484 32.34 12.86 5.70
N VAL A 485 31.54 12.09 4.97
CA VAL A 485 32.00 11.44 3.74
C VAL A 485 32.01 12.50 2.65
N GLU A 486 33.16 13.15 2.46
CA GLU A 486 33.29 14.32 1.60
C GLU A 486 33.28 13.98 0.10
N ASP A 487 33.63 12.74 -0.25
CA ASP A 487 33.70 12.25 -1.62
C ASP A 487 33.65 10.72 -1.73
N ASP A 488 33.76 10.23 -2.97
CA ASP A 488 33.75 8.82 -3.32
C ASP A 488 35.06 8.07 -3.00
N ARG A 489 36.10 8.73 -2.45
CA ARG A 489 37.37 8.05 -2.11
C ARG A 489 37.17 6.94 -1.08
N HIS A 490 36.20 7.08 -0.18
CA HIS A 490 35.83 6.02 0.75
C HIS A 490 35.31 4.77 0.03
N TYR A 491 34.61 4.94 -1.09
CA TYR A 491 34.10 3.83 -1.89
C TYR A 491 35.13 3.28 -2.89
N LYS A 492 36.10 4.11 -3.27
CA LYS A 492 37.25 3.73 -4.10
C LYS A 492 38.43 3.20 -3.30
N ASN A 493 38.41 3.25 -1.97
CA ASN A 493 39.51 2.77 -1.13
C ASN A 493 39.61 1.24 -1.19
N LEU A 494 40.65 0.74 -1.86
CA LEU A 494 40.94 -0.70 -1.97
C LEU A 494 41.42 -1.32 -0.64
N GLN A 495 41.92 -0.50 0.28
CA GLN A 495 42.28 -0.92 1.64
C GLN A 495 41.03 -0.94 2.52
N LEU A 496 40.16 -1.92 2.28
CA LEU A 496 38.85 -2.04 2.96
C LEU A 496 38.95 -2.06 4.49
N SER A 497 40.09 -2.49 5.05
CA SER A 497 40.35 -2.48 6.49
C SER A 497 40.34 -1.08 7.09
N ASP A 498 40.48 -0.01 6.31
CA ASP A 498 40.42 1.36 6.84
C ASP A 498 38.99 1.74 7.23
N ILE A 499 38.00 1.21 6.50
CA ILE A 499 36.59 1.57 6.64
C ILE A 499 35.80 0.48 7.37
N TRP A 500 36.23 -0.77 7.26
CA TRP A 500 35.46 -1.92 7.71
C TRP A 500 36.26 -2.80 8.69
N ARG A 501 35.60 -3.24 9.76
CA ARG A 501 36.15 -4.18 10.76
C ARG A 501 36.21 -5.60 10.21
N CYS A 502 35.24 -5.94 9.39
CA CYS A 502 35.12 -7.23 8.75
C CYS A 502 34.37 -7.03 7.44
N CYS A 503 34.91 -7.59 6.35
CA CYS A 503 34.29 -7.60 5.05
C CYS A 503 34.02 -9.04 4.65
N ARG A 504 32.82 -9.30 4.17
CA ARG A 504 32.58 -10.49 3.36
C ARG A 504 32.66 -10.06 1.91
N ILE A 505 33.76 -10.43 1.25
CA ILE A 505 33.92 -10.17 -0.17
C ILE A 505 33.20 -11.30 -0.91
N ARG A 506 32.24 -10.94 -1.74
CA ARG A 506 31.70 -11.83 -2.77
C ARG A 506 32.20 -11.29 -4.09
N ILE A 507 32.98 -12.07 -4.81
CA ILE A 507 33.30 -11.78 -6.20
C ILE A 507 32.05 -12.16 -6.99
N ALA A 508 31.22 -11.16 -7.23
CA ALA A 508 30.06 -11.30 -8.09
C ALA A 508 30.54 -11.29 -9.54
N GLY A 509 30.09 -12.27 -10.32
CA GLY A 509 30.25 -12.24 -11.77
C GLY A 509 29.46 -11.08 -12.38
N GLU A 510 29.74 -10.75 -13.63
CA GLU A 510 29.06 -9.67 -14.36
C GLU A 510 27.53 -9.80 -14.28
N ASP A 511 26.99 -11.02 -14.43
CA ASP A 511 25.55 -11.31 -14.32
C ASP A 511 24.96 -11.09 -12.92
N GLU A 512 25.72 -11.36 -11.86
CA GLU A 512 25.27 -11.12 -10.49
C GLU A 512 25.23 -9.62 -10.19
N TRP A 513 26.25 -8.89 -10.63
CA TRP A 513 26.28 -7.43 -10.55
C TRP A 513 25.13 -6.83 -11.33
N LYS A 514 24.91 -7.28 -12.56
CA LYS A 514 23.78 -6.86 -13.38
C LYS A 514 22.44 -7.15 -12.70
N ASN A 515 22.25 -8.32 -12.09
CA ASN A 515 21.01 -8.64 -11.36
C ASN A 515 20.78 -7.76 -10.12
N VAL A 516 21.81 -7.50 -9.31
CA VAL A 516 21.69 -6.60 -8.15
C VAL A 516 21.40 -5.19 -8.61
N PHE A 517 22.10 -4.77 -9.66
CA PHE A 517 21.92 -3.49 -10.32
C PHE A 517 20.47 -3.34 -10.83
N GLU A 518 19.98 -4.29 -11.62
CA GLU A 518 18.60 -4.32 -12.13
C GLU A 518 17.54 -4.44 -11.03
N ARG A 519 17.87 -4.85 -9.80
CA ARG A 519 16.90 -4.81 -8.68
C ARG A 519 16.83 -3.45 -8.02
N LEU A 520 17.96 -2.76 -7.92
CA LEU A 520 18.03 -1.40 -7.41
C LEU A 520 17.53 -0.39 -8.46
N PHE A 521 17.67 -0.76 -9.73
CA PHE A 521 17.35 0.05 -10.90
C PHE A 521 16.68 -0.83 -11.97
N PRO A 522 15.41 -1.24 -11.79
CA PRO A 522 14.70 -2.15 -12.68
C PRO A 522 14.68 -1.70 -14.13
N GLN A 523 14.94 -2.65 -15.04
CA GLN A 523 14.77 -2.44 -16.47
C GLN A 523 13.34 -1.98 -16.74
N LYS A 524 13.21 -1.11 -17.74
CA LYS A 524 11.92 -0.71 -18.30
C LYS A 524 11.16 -1.98 -18.68
N ALA A 525 9.90 -2.09 -18.27
CA ALA A 525 9.03 -3.09 -18.87
C ALA A 525 9.02 -2.85 -20.38
N THR A 526 9.52 -3.80 -21.16
CA THR A 526 9.35 -3.78 -22.61
C THR A 526 7.85 -3.89 -22.87
N VAL A 527 7.27 -2.80 -23.38
CA VAL A 527 5.88 -2.71 -23.82
C VAL A 527 5.79 -3.14 -25.27
#